data_AF-A0A2W4WAS2-F1
#
_entry.id   AF-A0A2W4WAS2-F1
#
_cell.length_a   1.000
_cell.length_b   1.000
_cell.length_c   1.000
_cell.angle_alpha   90.00
_cell.angle_beta   90.00
_cell.angle_gamma   90.00
#
_symmetry.space_group_name_H-M   'P 1'
#
loop_
_entity.id
_entity.type
_entity.pdbx_description
1 polymer ?
#
loop_
_entity_poly.entity_id
_entity_poly.type
_entity_poly.pdbx_seq_one_letter_code
_entity_poly.pdbx_strand_id
1 'polypeptide(L)'
;MTIHKIETPTGSVLHTQIIRGTVISVATRTEFTTVRDRDTHLGNGKMLPGQVYNEATTVRDIWLKTEDGKETKLPFGGLGLAMRDGHAVAFIYAKDGTGEPRCLASKNFTTGESIVSTDNTVRMAGETASRPPKVSLGAWVQIPTICVISYFIALMDRPGRFALGVFFACILAGLCVMGAIWLIRVNARNKQAGAEAVDILRGRLQSLSVQ
;
A
#
# COMPACT_ATOMS: atom_id res chain seq x y z
N MET A 1 14.45 -10.86 -17.60
CA MET A 1 13.75 -10.12 -16.53
C MET A 1 14.25 -10.60 -15.17
N THR A 2 14.83 -9.70 -14.37
CA THR A 2 15.42 -10.05 -13.07
C THR A 2 14.57 -9.48 -11.95
N ILE A 3 14.16 -10.33 -11.00
CA ILE A 3 13.41 -9.92 -9.81
C ILE A 3 14.41 -9.56 -8.72
N HIS A 4 14.37 -8.33 -8.24
CA HIS A 4 15.20 -7.83 -7.16
C HIS A 4 14.39 -7.75 -5.86
N LYS A 5 14.92 -8.37 -4.81
CA LYS A 5 14.41 -8.22 -3.45
C LYS A 5 14.94 -6.91 -2.85
N ILE A 6 14.06 -6.11 -2.26
CA ILE A 6 14.39 -4.99 -1.40
C ILE A 6 13.85 -5.33 -0.02
N GLU A 7 14.74 -5.43 0.96
CA GLU A 7 14.38 -5.60 2.36
C GLU A 7 14.56 -4.25 3.05
N THR A 8 13.52 -3.83 3.76
CA THR A 8 13.57 -2.65 4.63
C THR A 8 14.07 -3.05 6.02
N PRO A 9 14.72 -2.16 6.79
CA PRO A 9 15.09 -2.39 8.18
C PRO A 9 13.93 -2.84 9.06
N THR A 10 12.72 -2.38 8.74
CA THR A 10 11.45 -2.76 9.38
C THR A 10 10.97 -4.18 9.05
N GLY A 11 11.67 -4.90 8.16
CA GLY A 11 11.38 -6.29 7.78
C GLY A 11 10.40 -6.45 6.61
N SER A 12 9.91 -5.36 6.02
CA SER A 12 9.11 -5.43 4.79
C SER A 12 9.98 -5.82 3.61
N VAL A 13 9.45 -6.74 2.81
CA VAL A 13 10.09 -7.26 1.60
C VAL A 13 9.31 -6.82 0.37
N LEU A 14 9.95 -6.03 -0.49
CA LEU A 14 9.42 -5.64 -1.78
C LEU A 14 10.08 -6.46 -2.89
N HIS A 15 9.26 -7.13 -3.69
CA HIS A 15 9.70 -7.80 -4.92
C HIS A 15 9.57 -6.81 -6.07
N THR A 16 10.72 -6.28 -6.49
CA THR A 16 10.80 -5.29 -7.55
C THR A 16 11.36 -5.89 -8.83
N GLN A 17 10.97 -5.34 -9.96
CA GLN A 17 11.53 -5.69 -11.27
C GLN A 17 11.99 -4.40 -11.94
N ILE A 18 13.13 -4.48 -12.61
CA ILE A 18 13.70 -3.36 -13.35
C ILE A 18 13.54 -3.65 -14.83
N ILE A 19 12.88 -2.76 -15.55
CA ILE A 19 12.86 -2.75 -17.02
C ILE A 19 13.71 -1.58 -17.48
N ARG A 20 14.65 -1.87 -18.36
CA ARG A 20 15.51 -0.89 -19.02
C ARG A 20 15.30 -0.97 -20.52
N GLY A 21 15.46 0.15 -21.19
CA GLY A 21 15.39 0.19 -22.64
C GLY A 21 15.40 1.60 -23.20
N THR A 22 15.32 1.66 -24.52
CA THR A 22 15.16 2.91 -25.26
C THR A 22 13.70 3.12 -25.57
N VAL A 23 13.20 4.33 -25.36
CA VAL A 23 11.83 4.71 -25.72
C VAL A 23 11.69 4.69 -27.23
N ILE A 24 10.76 3.90 -27.75
CA ILE A 24 10.43 3.86 -29.19
C ILE A 24 9.31 4.85 -29.49
N SER A 25 8.30 4.88 -28.62
CA SER A 25 7.12 5.72 -28.79
C SER A 25 6.51 6.07 -27.44
N VAL A 26 6.08 7.32 -27.29
CA VAL A 26 5.26 7.81 -26.17
C VAL A 26 3.92 8.30 -26.71
N ALA A 27 2.88 7.50 -26.50
CA ALA A 27 1.52 7.92 -26.81
C ALA A 27 0.84 8.44 -25.55
N THR A 28 0.26 9.64 -25.61
CA THR A 28 -0.53 10.20 -24.51
C THR A 28 -2.01 10.09 -24.89
N ARG A 29 -2.80 9.42 -24.05
CA ARG A 29 -4.26 9.33 -24.20
C ARG A 29 -4.92 9.87 -22.94
N THR A 30 -6.05 10.55 -23.10
CA THR A 30 -6.86 10.98 -21.96
C THR A 30 -8.00 9.98 -21.78
N GLU A 31 -8.06 9.35 -20.61
CA GLU A 31 -9.16 8.49 -20.22
C GLU A 31 -10.11 9.27 -19.32
N PHE A 32 -11.39 9.22 -19.62
CA PHE A 32 -12.43 9.80 -18.78
C PHE A 32 -13.03 8.69 -17.92
N THR A 33 -12.88 8.83 -16.61
CA THR A 33 -13.48 7.90 -15.64
C THR A 33 -14.63 8.63 -14.96
N THR A 34 -15.84 8.08 -15.05
CA THR A 34 -16.99 8.63 -14.33
C THR A 34 -16.93 8.15 -12.89
N VAL A 35 -16.64 9.07 -11.98
CA VAL A 35 -16.65 8.81 -10.54
C VAL A 35 -18.03 9.16 -10.00
N ARG A 36 -18.62 8.21 -9.26
CA ARG A 36 -19.89 8.40 -8.57
C ARG A 36 -19.62 8.39 -7.08
N ASP A 37 -19.75 9.55 -6.45
CA ASP A 37 -19.72 9.62 -5.00
C ASP A 37 -20.87 8.82 -4.41
N ARG A 38 -20.64 8.26 -3.22
CA ARG A 38 -21.70 7.55 -2.48
C ARG A 38 -22.72 8.55 -1.96
N ASP A 39 -23.99 8.14 -2.00
CA ASP A 39 -25.08 8.91 -1.41
C ASP A 39 -24.82 9.11 0.09
N THR A 40 -24.96 10.35 0.56
CA THR A 40 -24.73 10.69 1.96
C THR A 40 -26.05 10.61 2.72
N HIS A 41 -26.13 9.70 3.69
CA HIS A 41 -27.29 9.54 4.56
C HIS A 41 -27.29 10.60 5.66
N LEU A 42 -28.29 11.48 5.68
CA LEU A 42 -28.40 12.57 6.66
C LEU A 42 -29.29 12.22 7.88
N GLY A 43 -29.88 11.02 7.91
CA GLY A 43 -30.88 10.63 8.92
C GLY A 43 -32.31 11.07 8.56
N ASN A 44 -33.31 10.56 9.29
CA ASN A 44 -34.75 10.79 9.05
C ASN A 44 -35.23 10.56 7.61
N GLY A 45 -34.72 9.52 6.94
CA GLY A 45 -35.13 9.16 5.58
C GLY A 45 -34.67 10.13 4.49
N LYS A 46 -33.84 11.14 4.81
CA LYS A 46 -33.26 12.05 3.82
C LYS A 46 -31.89 11.55 3.34
N MET A 47 -31.75 11.41 2.03
CA MET A 47 -30.50 11.13 1.35
C MET A 47 -30.08 12.36 0.54
N LEU A 48 -28.79 12.70 0.60
CA LEU A 48 -28.18 13.63 -0.35
C LEU A 48 -27.55 12.79 -1.47
N PRO A 49 -28.01 12.92 -2.73
CA PRO A 49 -27.45 12.14 -3.83
C PRO A 49 -25.99 12.52 -4.03
N GLY A 50 -25.13 11.50 -4.17
CA GLY A 50 -23.72 11.67 -4.42
C GLY A 50 -23.48 12.40 -5.74
N GLN A 51 -22.45 13.25 -5.77
CA GLN A 51 -22.06 13.96 -6.97
C GLN A 51 -21.49 12.97 -7.99
N VAL A 52 -21.94 13.07 -9.24
CA VAL A 52 -21.31 12.38 -10.36
C VAL A 52 -20.42 13.40 -11.06
N TYR A 53 -19.13 13.11 -11.12
CA TYR A 53 -18.17 13.93 -11.86
C TYR A 53 -17.30 13.04 -12.75
N ASN A 54 -16.80 13.63 -13.83
CA ASN A 54 -15.87 12.96 -14.72
C ASN A 54 -14.45 13.37 -14.33
N GLU A 55 -13.63 12.39 -13.98
CA GLU A 55 -12.21 12.58 -13.75
C GLU A 55 -11.45 12.24 -15.04
N ALA A 56 -10.74 13.23 -15.58
CA ALA A 56 -9.90 13.05 -16.76
C ALA A 56 -8.50 12.61 -16.31
N THR A 57 -8.18 11.34 -16.52
CA THR A 57 -6.87 10.78 -16.21
C THR A 57 -6.03 10.73 -17.47
N THR A 58 -4.86 11.37 -17.45
CA THR A 58 -3.91 11.28 -18.56
C THR A 58 -3.12 9.97 -18.44
N VAL A 59 -3.36 9.04 -19.35
CA VAL A 59 -2.64 7.76 -19.44
C VAL A 59 -1.56 7.88 -20.51
N ARG A 60 -0.31 7.61 -20.13
CA ARG A 60 0.82 7.53 -21.06
C ARG A 60 1.12 6.08 -21.39
N ASP A 61 0.88 5.71 -22.63
CA ASP A 61 1.29 4.42 -23.21
C ASP A 61 2.74 4.54 -23.68
N ILE A 62 3.66 3.86 -22.99
CA ILE A 62 5.11 3.92 -23.30
C ILE A 62 5.55 2.59 -23.90
N TRP A 63 6.15 2.65 -25.08
CA TRP A 63 6.77 1.51 -25.74
C TRP A 63 8.28 1.59 -25.61
N LEU A 64 8.87 0.52 -25.09
CA LEU A 64 10.31 0.41 -24.88
C LEU A 64 10.89 -0.70 -25.75
N LYS A 65 12.05 -0.43 -26.36
CA LYS A 65 12.94 -1.47 -26.87
C LYS A 65 13.87 -1.89 -25.74
N THR A 66 13.72 -3.12 -25.25
CA THR A 66 14.61 -3.65 -24.22
C THR A 66 15.99 -3.97 -24.80
N GLU A 67 16.98 -4.18 -23.94
CA GLU A 67 18.34 -4.60 -24.32
C GLU A 67 18.34 -5.90 -25.13
N ASP A 68 17.37 -6.79 -24.90
CA ASP A 68 17.14 -8.02 -25.66
C ASP A 68 16.61 -7.76 -27.09
N GLY A 69 16.45 -6.49 -27.49
CA GLY A 69 15.91 -6.07 -28.77
C GLY A 69 14.38 -6.20 -28.89
N LYS A 70 13.70 -6.69 -27.85
CA LYS A 70 12.25 -6.89 -27.84
C LYS A 70 11.51 -5.60 -27.51
N GLU A 71 10.38 -5.40 -28.18
CA GLU A 71 9.48 -4.30 -27.89
C GLU A 71 8.53 -4.72 -26.76
N THR A 72 8.41 -3.88 -25.74
CA THR A 72 7.52 -4.12 -24.61
C THR A 72 6.75 -2.84 -24.30
N LYS A 73 5.42 -2.97 -24.29
CA LYS A 73 4.55 -1.92 -23.77
C LYS A 73 4.60 -1.96 -22.23
N LEU A 74 4.84 -0.81 -21.61
CA LEU A 74 4.74 -0.71 -20.16
C LEU A 74 3.26 -0.77 -19.74
N PRO A 75 2.90 -1.65 -18.78
CA PRO A 75 1.50 -1.81 -18.35
C PRO A 75 1.02 -0.68 -17.43
N PHE A 76 1.90 0.27 -17.09
CA PHE A 76 1.60 1.40 -16.20
C PHE A 76 2.04 2.71 -16.87
N GLY A 77 1.27 3.77 -16.63
CA GLY A 77 1.71 5.12 -16.99
C GLY A 77 3.01 5.49 -16.28
N GLY A 78 3.92 6.15 -16.98
CA GLY A 78 5.16 6.65 -16.37
C GLY A 78 4.86 7.63 -15.22
N LEU A 79 5.76 7.72 -14.23
CA LEU A 79 5.64 8.59 -13.04
C LEU A 79 5.76 10.10 -13.35
N GLY A 80 5.21 10.55 -14.47
CA GLY A 80 5.37 11.92 -14.97
C GLY A 80 6.75 12.22 -15.57
N LEU A 81 7.69 11.27 -15.57
CA LEU A 81 9.04 11.41 -16.10
C LEU A 81 9.04 12.00 -17.51
N ALA A 82 9.83 13.05 -17.75
CA ALA A 82 9.97 13.60 -19.08
C ALA A 82 10.77 12.62 -19.95
N MET A 83 10.17 12.20 -21.07
CA MET A 83 10.78 11.25 -21.98
C MET A 83 10.34 11.56 -23.41
N ARG A 84 11.22 11.27 -24.35
CA ARG A 84 10.99 11.37 -25.79
C ARG A 84 11.53 10.12 -26.46
N ASP A 85 11.09 9.87 -27.67
CA ASP A 85 11.59 8.77 -28.49
C ASP A 85 13.12 8.88 -28.63
N GLY A 86 13.81 7.75 -28.48
CA GLY A 86 15.26 7.66 -28.41
C GLY A 86 15.87 7.85 -27.01
N HIS A 87 15.12 8.28 -25.99
CA HIS A 87 15.67 8.40 -24.63
C HIS A 87 15.92 7.02 -24.02
N ALA A 88 17.06 6.85 -23.34
CA ALA A 88 17.35 5.67 -22.53
C ALA A 88 16.73 5.84 -21.15
N VAL A 89 15.91 4.87 -20.73
CA VAL A 89 15.13 4.95 -19.49
C VAL A 89 15.17 3.64 -18.71
N ALA A 90 15.03 3.74 -17.39
CA ALA A 90 14.81 2.62 -16.49
C ALA A 90 13.56 2.85 -15.64
N PHE A 91 12.78 1.80 -15.46
CA PHE A 91 11.63 1.78 -14.56
C PHE A 91 11.79 0.66 -13.55
N ILE A 92 11.53 0.99 -12.28
CA ILE A 92 11.42 0.04 -11.18
C ILE A 92 9.94 -0.09 -10.86
N TYR A 93 9.40 -1.30 -10.94
CA TYR A 93 8.02 -1.59 -10.60
C TYR A 93 7.92 -2.79 -9.68
N ALA A 94 6.79 -2.91 -8.99
CA ALA A 94 6.44 -4.04 -8.15
C ALA A 94 4.99 -4.45 -8.42
N LYS A 95 4.62 -5.68 -8.07
CA LYS A 95 3.22 -6.12 -8.09
C LYS A 95 2.63 -5.96 -6.71
N ASP A 96 1.45 -5.34 -6.62
CA ASP A 96 0.73 -5.22 -5.35
C ASP A 96 0.08 -6.55 -4.93
N GLY A 97 -0.60 -6.56 -3.78
CA GLY A 97 -1.29 -7.76 -3.28
C GLY A 97 -2.35 -8.33 -4.23
N THR A 98 -2.82 -7.55 -5.20
CA THR A 98 -3.80 -7.97 -6.23
C THR A 98 -3.13 -8.44 -7.52
N GLY A 99 -1.80 -8.31 -7.61
CA GLY A 99 -1.03 -8.67 -8.79
C GLY A 99 -0.90 -7.54 -9.82
N GLU A 100 -1.47 -6.36 -9.57
CA GLU A 100 -1.36 -5.21 -10.45
C GLU A 100 0.04 -4.59 -10.38
N PRO A 101 0.67 -4.29 -11.52
CA PRO A 101 1.99 -3.66 -11.54
C PRO A 101 1.88 -2.16 -11.19
N ARG A 102 2.70 -1.72 -10.22
CA ARG A 102 2.82 -0.33 -9.79
C ARG A 102 4.23 0.16 -10.03
N CYS A 103 4.37 1.31 -10.71
CA CYS A 103 5.65 1.98 -10.88
C CYS A 103 6.09 2.62 -9.56
N LEU A 104 7.26 2.24 -9.07
CA LEU A 104 7.83 2.76 -7.83
C LEU A 104 8.85 3.86 -8.09
N ALA A 105 9.65 3.70 -9.14
CA ALA A 105 10.65 4.69 -9.53
C ALA A 105 10.95 4.62 -11.03
N SER A 106 11.43 5.74 -11.57
CA SER A 106 11.82 5.85 -12.97
C SER A 106 13.01 6.79 -13.11
N LYS A 107 13.94 6.46 -14.00
CA LYS A 107 15.11 7.29 -14.33
C LYS A 107 15.22 7.44 -15.83
N ASN A 108 15.40 8.68 -16.26
CA ASN A 108 15.83 8.98 -17.61
C ASN A 108 17.34 9.16 -17.60
N PHE A 109 18.05 8.27 -18.29
CA PHE A 109 19.50 8.34 -18.39
C PHE A 109 19.96 9.45 -19.33
N THR A 110 19.14 9.80 -20.34
CA THR A 110 19.45 10.86 -21.30
C THR A 110 19.35 12.24 -20.68
N THR A 111 18.34 12.50 -19.85
CA THR A 111 18.17 13.81 -19.17
C THR A 111 18.75 13.85 -17.76
N GLY A 112 19.11 12.70 -17.19
CA GLY A 112 19.52 12.56 -15.79
C GLY A 112 18.36 12.67 -14.79
N GLU A 113 17.13 12.90 -15.26
CA GLU A 113 15.95 13.04 -14.40
C GLU A 113 15.61 11.72 -13.72
N SER A 114 15.25 11.79 -12.44
CA SER A 114 14.95 10.61 -11.64
C SER A 114 13.79 10.91 -10.71
N ILE A 115 12.75 10.08 -10.75
CA ILE A 115 11.51 10.26 -10.00
C ILE A 115 11.24 8.98 -9.21
N VAL A 116 10.89 9.13 -7.94
CA VAL A 116 10.43 8.06 -7.06
C VAL A 116 9.02 8.39 -6.60
N SER A 117 8.09 7.45 -6.75
CA SER A 117 6.71 7.60 -6.27
C SER A 117 6.66 7.28 -4.78
N THR A 118 6.54 8.32 -3.96
CA THR A 118 6.37 8.15 -2.51
C THR A 118 5.09 7.39 -2.20
N ASP A 119 3.97 7.75 -2.83
CA ASP A 119 2.67 7.14 -2.53
C ASP A 119 2.63 5.64 -2.87
N ASN A 120 3.06 5.27 -4.08
CA ASN A 120 3.09 3.85 -4.47
C ASN A 120 4.08 3.07 -3.60
N THR A 121 5.24 3.64 -3.27
CA THR A 121 6.24 2.97 -2.45
C THR A 121 5.76 2.77 -1.02
N VAL A 122 5.18 3.80 -0.39
CA VAL A 122 4.63 3.73 0.97
C VAL A 122 3.48 2.73 1.02
N ARG A 123 2.58 2.75 0.03
CA ARG A 123 1.48 1.80 -0.04
C ARG A 123 1.98 0.35 -0.10
N MET A 124 2.93 0.08 -0.99
CA MET A 124 3.48 -1.26 -1.19
C MET A 124 4.28 -1.77 0.01
N ALA A 125 5.10 -0.91 0.62
CA ALA A 125 5.86 -1.25 1.81
C ALA A 125 4.95 -1.40 3.04
N GLY A 126 3.88 -0.61 3.11
CA GLY A 126 2.84 -0.67 4.14
C GLY A 126 1.99 -1.94 4.05
N GLU A 127 1.57 -2.36 2.85
CA GLU A 127 0.86 -3.63 2.64
C GLU A 127 1.71 -4.82 3.13
N THR A 128 3.02 -4.80 2.87
CA THR A 128 3.94 -5.85 3.32
C THR A 128 4.25 -5.77 4.82
N ALA A 129 4.34 -4.57 5.40
CA ALA A 129 4.54 -4.34 6.85
C ALA A 129 3.29 -4.69 7.68
N SER A 130 2.10 -4.52 7.10
CA SER A 130 0.82 -4.70 7.78
C SER A 130 0.44 -6.15 8.07
N ARG A 131 1.20 -7.12 7.56
CA ARG A 131 1.00 -8.54 7.90
C ARG A 131 1.13 -8.67 9.42
N PRO A 132 0.04 -9.07 10.12
CA PRO A 132 0.06 -9.08 11.57
C PRO A 132 1.20 -9.99 12.03
N PRO A 133 1.92 -9.63 13.12
CA PRO A 133 2.79 -10.60 13.77
C PRO A 133 1.95 -11.86 14.01
N LYS A 134 2.53 -13.04 13.77
CA LYS A 134 1.89 -14.32 14.10
C LYS A 134 1.59 -14.30 15.60
N VAL A 135 0.42 -13.80 15.99
CA VAL A 135 -0.09 -13.91 17.35
C VAL A 135 -0.25 -15.40 17.56
N SER A 136 0.53 -15.96 18.49
CA SER A 136 0.45 -17.37 18.79
C SER A 136 -1.00 -17.69 19.17
N LEU A 137 -1.51 -18.83 18.71
CA LEU A 137 -2.87 -19.29 19.03
C LEU A 137 -3.17 -19.23 20.55
N GLY A 138 -2.14 -19.33 21.40
CA GLY A 138 -2.26 -19.19 22.85
C GLY A 138 -2.87 -17.86 23.32
N ALA A 139 -2.56 -16.73 22.68
CA ALA A 139 -3.14 -15.44 23.06
C ALA A 139 -4.65 -15.35 22.76
N TRP A 140 -5.10 -16.03 21.69
CA TRP A 140 -6.52 -16.10 21.32
C TRP A 140 -7.34 -17.05 22.21
N VAL A 141 -6.71 -18.03 22.85
CA VAL A 141 -7.38 -18.98 23.75
C VAL A 141 -7.43 -18.45 25.18
N GLN A 142 -6.40 -17.73 25.63
CA GLN A 142 -6.34 -17.21 27.01
C GLN A 142 -7.41 -16.15 27.29
N ILE A 143 -7.69 -15.25 26.36
CA ILE A 143 -8.66 -14.16 26.56
C ILE A 143 -10.10 -14.70 26.75
N PRO A 144 -10.62 -15.60 25.88
CA PRO A 144 -11.93 -16.23 26.10
C PRO A 144 -12.00 -17.05 27.39
N THR A 145 -10.93 -17.78 27.72
CA THR A 145 -10.90 -18.64 28.91
C THR A 145 -11.01 -17.82 30.20
N ILE A 146 -10.28 -16.69 30.28
CA ILE A 146 -10.38 -15.76 31.42
C ILE A 146 -11.79 -15.16 31.49
N CYS A 147 -12.39 -14.77 30.36
CA CYS A 147 -13.76 -14.23 30.33
C CYS A 147 -14.80 -15.25 30.81
N VAL A 148 -14.66 -16.52 30.42
CA VAL A 148 -15.57 -17.60 30.83
C VAL A 148 -15.43 -17.90 32.32
N ILE A 149 -14.20 -17.97 32.85
CA ILE A 149 -13.96 -18.19 34.29
C ILE A 149 -14.58 -17.05 35.11
N SER A 150 -14.39 -15.79 34.69
CA SER A 150 -14.98 -14.63 35.37
C SER A 150 -16.51 -14.59 35.30
N TYR A 151 -17.11 -15.06 34.19
CA TYR A 151 -18.56 -15.22 34.06
C TYR A 151 -19.13 -16.23 35.05
N PHE A 152 -18.45 -17.37 35.24
CA PHE A 152 -18.86 -18.38 36.22
C PHE A 152 -18.74 -17.91 37.67
N ILE A 153 -17.68 -17.16 38.02
CA ILE A 153 -17.50 -16.59 39.37
C ILE A 153 -18.60 -15.56 39.68
N ALA A 154 -18.96 -14.71 38.72
CA ALA A 154 -19.97 -13.67 38.91
C ALA A 154 -21.43 -14.18 38.90
N LEU A 155 -21.68 -15.38 38.39
CA LEU A 155 -22.98 -16.06 38.48
C LEU A 155 -23.30 -16.58 39.89
N MET A 156 -22.31 -16.69 40.78
CA MET A 156 -22.49 -17.25 42.12
C MET A 156 -23.09 -16.27 43.14
N ASP A 157 -23.12 -14.95 42.87
CA ASP A 157 -23.64 -13.94 43.80
C ASP A 157 -24.79 -13.10 43.21
N ARG A 158 -25.90 -12.93 43.95
CA ARG A 158 -27.06 -12.09 43.54
C ARG A 158 -26.74 -10.60 43.28
N PRO A 159 -25.83 -9.90 44.00
CA PRO A 159 -25.34 -8.58 43.57
C PRO A 159 -24.41 -8.63 42.34
N GLY A 160 -24.04 -9.83 41.89
CA GLY A 160 -23.07 -10.08 40.84
C GLY A 160 -23.48 -9.58 39.44
N ARG A 161 -24.76 -9.32 39.17
CA ARG A 161 -25.20 -8.82 37.85
C ARG A 161 -24.69 -7.42 37.51
N PHE A 162 -24.63 -6.52 38.49
CA PHE A 162 -24.05 -5.18 38.29
C PHE A 162 -22.53 -5.25 38.15
N ALA A 163 -21.88 -6.06 39.01
CA ALA A 163 -20.44 -6.32 38.92
C ALA A 163 -20.04 -6.97 37.59
N LEU A 164 -20.86 -7.88 37.06
CA LEU A 164 -20.68 -8.53 35.76
C LEU A 164 -20.78 -7.52 34.62
N GLY A 165 -21.75 -6.61 34.67
CA GLY A 165 -21.90 -5.54 33.67
C GLY A 165 -20.69 -4.61 33.63
N VAL A 166 -20.20 -4.18 34.79
CA VAL A 166 -18.98 -3.36 34.91
C VAL A 166 -17.75 -4.13 34.43
N PHE A 167 -17.64 -5.41 34.76
CA PHE A 167 -16.53 -6.27 34.34
C PHE A 167 -16.48 -6.43 32.81
N PHE A 168 -17.59 -6.74 32.15
CA PHE A 168 -17.65 -6.82 30.69
C PHE A 168 -17.41 -5.47 30.03
N ALA A 169 -17.92 -4.37 30.60
CA ALA A 169 -17.64 -3.03 30.11
C ALA A 169 -16.15 -2.70 30.17
N CYS A 170 -15.46 -3.06 31.26
CA CYS A 170 -14.01 -2.88 31.40
C CYS A 170 -13.21 -3.75 30.42
N ILE A 171 -13.61 -5.00 30.18
CA ILE A 171 -12.97 -5.86 29.17
C ILE A 171 -13.17 -5.30 27.78
N LEU A 172 -14.40 -4.92 27.43
CA LEU A 172 -14.71 -4.37 26.11
C LEU A 172 -13.94 -3.06 25.89
N ALA A 173 -13.91 -2.17 26.87
CA ALA A 173 -13.12 -0.94 26.84
C ALA A 173 -11.62 -1.25 26.69
N GLY A 174 -11.09 -2.22 27.44
CA GLY A 174 -9.71 -2.69 27.32
C GLY A 174 -9.37 -3.23 25.93
N LEU A 175 -10.27 -4.03 25.34
CA LEU A 175 -10.12 -4.53 23.97
C LEU A 175 -10.17 -3.41 22.93
N CYS A 176 -11.06 -2.43 23.08
CA CYS A 176 -11.13 -1.25 22.22
C CYS A 176 -9.84 -0.41 22.31
N VAL A 177 -9.33 -0.16 23.51
CA VAL A 177 -8.07 0.58 23.71
C VAL A 177 -6.88 -0.19 23.14
N MET A 178 -6.79 -1.50 23.37
CA MET A 178 -5.76 -2.35 22.78
C MET A 178 -5.84 -2.39 21.26
N GLY A 179 -7.04 -2.48 20.70
CA GLY A 179 -7.28 -2.40 19.26
C GLY A 179 -6.84 -1.06 18.67
N ALA A 180 -7.15 0.06 19.35
CA ALA A 180 -6.73 1.40 18.94
C ALA A 180 -5.19 1.54 18.98
N ILE A 181 -4.53 1.10 20.07
CA ILE A 181 -3.07 1.12 20.20
C ILE A 181 -2.42 0.25 19.11
N TRP A 182 -3.00 -0.91 18.83
CA TRP A 182 -2.52 -1.79 17.78
C TRP A 182 -2.62 -1.13 16.39
N LEU A 183 -3.78 -0.54 16.05
CA LEU A 183 -3.96 0.20 14.80
C LEU A 183 -2.98 1.36 14.66
N ILE A 184 -2.76 2.13 15.72
CA ILE A 184 -1.78 3.24 15.73
C ILE A 184 -0.37 2.71 15.46
N ARG A 185 0.02 1.62 16.12
CA ARG A 185 1.36 1.00 15.93
C ARG A 185 1.54 0.45 14.52
N VAL A 186 0.52 -0.20 13.96
CA VAL A 186 0.57 -0.71 12.57
C VAL A 186 0.70 0.46 11.59
N ASN A 187 -0.07 1.53 11.78
CA ASN A 187 0.01 2.71 10.92
C ASN A 187 1.39 3.39 11.00
N ALA A 188 1.94 3.54 12.21
CA ALA A 188 3.29 4.08 12.41
C ALA A 188 4.36 3.22 11.71
N ARG A 189 4.28 1.89 11.85
CA ARG A 189 5.19 0.96 11.15
C ARG A 189 5.07 1.06 9.63
N ASN A 190 3.85 1.15 9.10
CA ASN A 190 3.63 1.26 7.65
C ASN A 190 4.25 2.55 7.09
N LYS A 191 4.09 3.68 7.80
CA LYS A 191 4.70 4.95 7.41
C LYS A 191 6.23 4.88 7.44
N GLN A 192 6.79 4.28 8.48
CA GLN A 192 8.24 4.14 8.61
C GLN A 192 8.83 3.21 7.53
N ALA A 193 8.23 2.03 7.31
CA ALA A 193 8.64 1.10 6.26
C ALA A 193 8.56 1.74 4.87
N GLY A 194 7.53 2.55 4.63
CA GLY A 194 7.38 3.32 3.40
C GLY A 194 8.49 4.35 3.18
N ALA A 195 8.82 5.14 4.20
CA ALA A 195 9.90 6.13 4.13
C ALA A 195 11.26 5.45 3.86
N GLU A 196 11.57 4.38 4.60
CA GLU A 196 12.80 3.59 4.41
C GLU A 196 12.89 3.01 2.99
N ALA A 197 11.79 2.46 2.47
CA ALA A 197 11.74 1.93 1.11
C ALA A 197 11.99 3.00 0.03
N VAL A 198 11.49 4.23 0.23
CA VAL A 198 11.72 5.36 -0.69
C VAL A 198 13.21 5.70 -0.73
N ASP A 199 13.87 5.78 0.42
CA ASP A 199 15.29 6.11 0.49
C ASP A 199 16.17 5.02 -0.14
N ILE A 200 15.86 3.75 0.11
CA ILE A 200 16.55 2.63 -0.54
C ILE A 200 16.35 2.65 -2.05
N LEU A 201 15.11 2.89 -2.52
CA LEU A 201 14.83 3.00 -3.95
C LEU A 201 15.57 4.17 -4.58
N ARG A 202 15.62 5.34 -3.92
CA ARG A 202 16.36 6.50 -4.39
C ARG A 202 17.85 6.19 -4.53
N GLY A 203 18.46 5.56 -3.52
CA GLY A 203 19.86 5.12 -3.57
C GLY A 203 20.12 4.13 -4.71
N ARG A 204 19.24 3.14 -4.87
CA ARG A 204 19.35 2.18 -6.00
C ARG A 204 19.21 2.88 -7.34
N LEU A 205 18.28 3.81 -7.48
CA LEU A 205 18.06 4.56 -8.72
C LEU A 205 19.28 5.41 -9.09
N GLN A 206 19.95 6.01 -8.10
CA GLN A 206 21.19 6.76 -8.30
C GLN A 206 22.34 5.85 -8.75
N SER A 207 22.46 4.65 -8.15
CA SER A 207 23.50 3.67 -8.53
C SER A 207 23.31 3.03 -9.91
N LEU A 208 22.14 3.18 -10.54
CA LEU A 208 21.93 2.72 -11.91
C LEU A 208 22.75 3.60 -12.86
N SER A 209 23.78 3.03 -13.49
CA SER A 209 24.53 3.65 -14.57
C SER A 209 23.95 3.25 -15.94
N VAL A 210 24.26 4.06 -16.96
CA VAL A 210 24.08 3.67 -18.35
C VAL A 210 25.07 2.54 -18.63
N GLN A 211 24.58 1.40 -19.12
CA GLN A 211 25.41 0.35 -19.72
C GLN A 211 25.30 0.45 -21.23
#